data_AF-A0A346PE42-F1
#
_entry.id   AF-A0A346PE42-F1
#
_cell.length_a   1.000
_cell.length_b   1.000
_cell.length_c   1.000
_cell.angle_alpha   90.00
_cell.angle_beta   90.00
_cell.angle_gamma   90.00
#
_symmetry.space_group_name_H-M   'P 1'
#
loop_
_entity.id
_entity.type
_entity.pdbx_description
1 polymer ?
#
loop_
_entity_poly.entity_id
_entity_poly.type
_entity_poly.pdbx_seq_one_letter_code
_entity_poly.pdbx_strand_id
1 'polypeptide(L)'
;MDYNCVPILEGTRDDGIVISTYLPNRDVLKDIVSDLREVADDVSLRRLSVPTDRETSDVRSVNLSVLTEHEQHTLTVAIESGYYSSPRQISFDELASKLEVSKSSLSQRLSSAESKLLLDLLER
;
A
#
# COMPACT_ATOMS: atom_id res chain seq x y z
N MET A 1 -19.85 -5.49 -19.90
CA MET A 1 -20.62 -4.43 -19.22
C MET A 1 -19.76 -3.18 -19.17
N ASP A 2 -20.35 -2.01 -19.36
CA ASP A 2 -19.62 -0.73 -19.31
C ASP A 2 -20.06 0.04 -18.07
N TYR A 3 -19.18 0.03 -17.06
CA TYR A 3 -19.42 0.71 -15.78
C TYR A 3 -18.85 2.13 -15.76
N ASN A 4 -18.29 2.60 -16.88
CA ASN A 4 -17.55 3.86 -16.97
C ASN A 4 -16.51 4.02 -15.84
N CYS A 5 -15.93 2.90 -15.43
CA CYS A 5 -14.87 2.79 -14.44
C CYS A 5 -13.59 2.42 -15.17
N VAL A 6 -12.50 3.14 -14.91
CA VAL A 6 -11.18 2.78 -15.46
C VAL A 6 -10.51 1.82 -14.46
N PRO A 7 -10.34 0.53 -14.78
CA PRO A 7 -9.63 -0.39 -13.91
C PRO A 7 -8.13 -0.16 -14.01
N ILE A 8 -7.45 -0.21 -12.87
CA ILE A 8 -5.99 -0.19 -12.77
C ILE A 8 -5.56 -1.57 -12.26
N LEU A 9 -4.73 -2.27 -13.03
CA LEU A 9 -4.15 -3.53 -12.60
C LEU A 9 -3.03 -3.23 -11.60
N GLU A 10 -3.23 -3.59 -10.33
CA GLU A 10 -2.23 -3.41 -9.27
C GLU A 10 -1.21 -4.55 -9.26
N GLY A 11 -1.57 -5.73 -9.80
CA GLY A 11 -0.65 -6.85 -9.97
C GLY A 11 -1.34 -8.18 -10.26
N THR A 12 -0.53 -9.17 -10.59
CA THR A 12 -0.93 -10.56 -10.85
C THR A 12 -0.37 -11.48 -9.76
N ARG A 13 -1.17 -12.44 -9.32
CA ARG A 13 -0.79 -13.54 -8.43
C ARG A 13 -0.91 -14.85 -9.21
N ASP A 14 -0.35 -15.93 -8.67
CA ASP A 14 -0.41 -17.26 -9.31
C ASP A 14 -1.85 -17.76 -9.52
N ASP A 15 -2.81 -17.26 -8.74
CA ASP A 15 -4.21 -17.67 -8.69
C ASP A 15 -5.22 -16.56 -9.03
N GLY A 16 -4.76 -15.37 -9.43
CA GLY A 16 -5.70 -14.28 -9.73
C GLY A 16 -5.06 -12.92 -9.98
N ILE A 17 -5.92 -11.92 -10.14
CA ILE A 17 -5.52 -10.54 -10.44
C ILE A 17 -6.03 -9.60 -9.37
N VAL A 18 -5.21 -8.60 -9.03
CA VAL A 18 -5.61 -7.53 -8.12
C VAL A 18 -5.86 -6.27 -8.94
N ILE A 19 -7.10 -5.80 -8.92
CA ILE A 19 -7.53 -4.62 -9.65
C ILE A 19 -8.02 -3.58 -8.64
N SER A 20 -7.67 -2.32 -8.87
CA SER A 20 -8.29 -1.17 -8.21
C SER A 20 -9.13 -0.40 -9.22
N THR A 21 -10.24 0.18 -8.78
CA THR A 21 -11.06 1.06 -9.64
C THR A 21 -11.81 2.09 -8.82
N TYR A 22 -12.14 3.22 -9.44
CA TYR A 22 -12.92 4.29 -8.84
C TYR A 22 -14.40 4.08 -9.16
N LEU A 23 -15.20 3.98 -8.10
CA LEU A 23 -16.62 3.65 -8.20
C LEU A 23 -17.46 4.92 -7.99
N PRO A 24 -18.44 5.19 -8.87
CA PRO A 24 -19.28 6.39 -8.73
C PRO A 24 -20.22 6.28 -7.53
N ASN A 25 -20.66 5.06 -7.16
CA ASN A 25 -21.51 4.80 -6.01
C ASN A 25 -21.44 3.32 -5.60
N ARG A 26 -22.12 2.98 -4.49
CA ARG A 26 -22.19 1.60 -3.96
C ARG A 26 -23.04 0.64 -4.81
N ASP A 27 -23.93 1.14 -5.65
CA ASP A 27 -24.75 0.27 -6.49
C ASP A 27 -23.92 -0.31 -7.63
N VAL A 28 -23.07 0.51 -8.26
CA VAL A 28 -22.09 0.05 -9.27
C VAL A 28 -21.10 -0.98 -8.69
N LEU A 29 -20.73 -0.86 -7.41
CA LEU A 29 -19.92 -1.90 -6.75
C LEU A 29 -20.62 -3.26 -6.74
N LYS A 30 -21.92 -3.28 -6.41
CA LYS A 30 -22.68 -4.54 -6.34
C LYS A 30 -22.82 -5.17 -7.72
N ASP A 31 -23.03 -4.35 -8.74
CA ASP A 31 -23.15 -4.82 -10.11
C ASP A 31 -21.81 -5.42 -10.57
N ILE A 32 -20.69 -4.71 -10.38
CA ILE A 32 -19.34 -5.21 -10.72
C ILE A 32 -19.01 -6.49 -9.96
N VAL A 33 -19.31 -6.58 -8.66
CA VAL A 33 -19.02 -7.80 -7.88
C VAL A 33 -19.89 -8.97 -8.34
N SER A 34 -21.15 -8.71 -8.71
CA SER A 34 -22.04 -9.74 -9.27
C SER A 34 -21.48 -10.28 -10.57
N ASP A 35 -21.12 -9.39 -11.50
CA ASP A 35 -20.52 -9.75 -12.78
C ASP A 35 -19.20 -10.50 -12.63
N LEU A 36 -18.32 -10.06 -11.74
CA LEU A 36 -17.03 -10.71 -11.51
C LEU A 36 -17.21 -12.14 -10.98
N ARG A 37 -18.27 -12.41 -10.21
CA ARG A 37 -18.59 -13.77 -9.74
C ARG A 37 -19.12 -14.68 -10.83
N GLU A 38 -19.55 -14.15 -11.97
CA GLU A 38 -19.92 -14.97 -13.13
C GLU A 38 -18.69 -15.45 -13.90
N VAL A 39 -17.54 -14.79 -13.76
CA VAL A 39 -16.32 -15.06 -14.54
C VAL A 39 -15.13 -15.54 -13.70
N ALA A 40 -15.15 -15.33 -12.39
CA ALA A 40 -14.09 -15.74 -11.48
C ALA A 40 -14.64 -16.66 -10.37
N ASP A 41 -13.87 -17.69 -10.03
CA ASP A 41 -14.24 -18.66 -9.00
C ASP A 41 -14.34 -18.03 -7.59
N ASP A 42 -13.51 -17.01 -7.31
CA ASP A 42 -13.56 -16.25 -6.06
C ASP A 42 -13.35 -14.75 -6.30
N VAL A 43 -14.10 -13.93 -5.57
CA VAL A 43 -14.02 -12.46 -5.63
C VAL A 43 -13.98 -11.91 -4.21
N SER A 44 -12.87 -11.27 -3.85
CA SER A 44 -12.67 -10.65 -2.54
C SER A 44 -12.45 -9.15 -2.63
N LEU A 45 -13.29 -8.39 -1.91
CA LEU A 45 -13.14 -6.94 -1.78
C LEU A 45 -12.07 -6.63 -0.72
N ARG A 46 -10.85 -6.27 -1.15
CA ARG A 46 -9.72 -6.02 -0.23
C ARG A 46 -9.77 -4.66 0.46
N ARG A 47 -10.18 -3.61 -0.25
CA ARG A 47 -10.21 -2.24 0.25
C ARG A 47 -11.34 -1.48 -0.41
N LEU A 48 -12.16 -0.80 0.41
CA LEU A 48 -13.16 0.15 -0.05
C LEU A 48 -12.95 1.45 0.73
N SER A 49 -12.44 2.47 0.04
CA SER A 49 -12.26 3.80 0.60
C SER A 49 -13.31 4.73 0.02
N VAL A 50 -14.08 5.37 0.89
CA VAL A 50 -14.92 6.51 0.49
C VAL A 50 -14.07 7.76 0.72
N PRO A 51 -13.69 8.50 -0.33
CA PRO A 51 -13.01 9.78 -0.13
C PRO A 51 -13.94 10.67 0.71
N THR A 52 -13.53 10.89 1.97
CA THR A 52 -14.24 11.76 2.89
C THR A 52 -13.58 13.13 2.74
N ASP A 53 -14.38 14.09 2.32
CA ASP A 53 -14.03 15.47 1.97
C ASP A 53 -13.24 15.71 0.67
N ARG A 54 -13.65 16.81 0.02
CA ARG A 54 -13.24 17.28 -1.31
C ARG A 54 -11.77 17.75 -1.41
N GLU A 55 -10.89 17.28 -0.53
CA GLU A 55 -9.46 17.59 -0.53
C GLU A 55 -8.56 16.35 -0.70
N THR A 56 -9.08 15.12 -0.62
CA THR A 56 -8.29 13.92 -0.91
C THR A 56 -8.26 13.60 -2.40
N SER A 57 -7.84 14.56 -3.22
CA SER A 57 -7.68 14.40 -4.67
C SER A 57 -6.39 13.66 -5.07
N ASP A 58 -5.56 13.27 -4.11
CA ASP A 58 -4.27 12.63 -4.38
C ASP A 58 -4.07 11.32 -3.61
N VAL A 59 -5.02 10.39 -3.76
CA VAL A 59 -4.82 9.02 -3.29
C VAL A 59 -3.89 8.31 -4.27
N ARG A 60 -2.61 8.20 -3.91
CA ARG A 60 -1.62 7.41 -4.67
C ARG A 60 -1.44 6.04 -4.02
N SER A 61 -1.48 4.99 -4.84
CA SER A 61 -1.04 3.66 -4.42
C SER A 61 0.48 3.58 -4.51
N VAL A 62 1.09 2.91 -3.53
CA VAL A 62 2.52 2.58 -3.52
C VAL A 62 2.66 1.07 -3.51
N ASN A 63 3.49 0.53 -4.40
CA ASN A 63 3.73 -0.90 -4.51
C ASN A 63 4.75 -1.37 -3.45
N LEU A 64 4.26 -1.94 -2.35
CA LEU A 64 5.14 -2.46 -1.29
C LEU A 64 5.97 -3.68 -1.70
N SER A 65 5.65 -4.33 -2.83
CA SER A 65 6.38 -5.52 -3.31
C SER A 65 7.79 -5.20 -3.79
N VAL A 66 8.14 -3.92 -3.98
CA VAL A 66 9.51 -3.47 -4.31
C VAL A 66 10.47 -3.60 -3.12
N LEU A 67 9.93 -3.71 -1.90
CA LEU A 67 10.70 -3.85 -0.67
C LEU A 67 11.12 -5.30 -0.46
N THR A 68 12.34 -5.49 0.03
CA THR A 68 12.76 -6.78 0.59
C THR A 68 12.05 -7.03 1.92
N GLU A 69 11.98 -8.29 2.36
CA GLU A 69 11.37 -8.66 3.64
C GLU A 69 11.98 -7.86 4.82
N HIS A 70 13.31 -7.69 4.84
CA HIS A 70 13.99 -6.95 5.88
C HIS A 70 13.69 -5.44 5.84
N GLU A 71 13.57 -4.84 4.65
CA GLU A 71 13.17 -3.44 4.48
C GLU A 71 11.73 -3.22 4.95
N GLN A 72 10.80 -4.07 4.50
CA GLN A 72 9.39 -4.00 4.90
C GLN A 72 9.24 -4.17 6.41
N HIS A 73 9.93 -5.15 7.01
CA HIS A 73 9.92 -5.37 8.44
C HIS A 73 10.48 -4.16 9.20
N THR A 74 11.62 -3.62 8.77
CA THR A 74 12.26 -2.44 9.38
C THR A 74 11.31 -1.23 9.34
N LEU A 75 10.69 -0.96 8.19
CA LEU A 75 9.77 0.16 8.01
C LEU A 75 8.52 -0.01 8.88
N THR A 76 7.96 -1.22 8.94
CA THR A 76 6.79 -1.55 9.77
C THR A 76 7.07 -1.28 11.24
N VAL A 77 8.17 -1.82 11.77
CA VAL A 77 8.56 -1.62 13.18
C VAL A 77 8.84 -0.14 13.47
N ALA A 78 9.46 0.59 12.54
CA ALA A 78 9.70 2.02 12.68
C ALA A 78 8.40 2.82 12.77
N ILE A 79 7.42 2.54 11.90
CA ILE A 79 6.10 3.18 11.92
C ILE A 79 5.34 2.85 13.21
N GLU A 80 5.24 1.57 13.56
CA GLU A 80 4.52 1.11 14.76
C GLU A 80 5.15 1.61 16.06
N SER A 81 6.46 1.84 16.08
CA SER A 81 7.18 2.40 17.22
C SER A 81 7.17 3.93 17.24
N GLY A 82 6.51 4.58 16.28
CA GLY A 82 6.39 6.03 16.20
C GLY A 82 7.69 6.76 15.86
N TYR A 83 8.60 6.12 15.12
CA TYR A 83 9.84 6.74 14.64
C TYR A 83 9.58 7.90 13.68
N TYR A 84 8.52 7.80 12.87
CA TYR A 84 8.08 8.85 11.94
C TYR A 84 7.01 9.79 12.53
N SER A 85 6.64 9.62 13.80
CA SER A 85 5.69 10.50 14.47
C SER A 85 6.31 11.88 14.75
N SER A 86 5.45 12.89 14.90
CA SER A 86 5.84 14.24 15.34
C SER A 86 5.06 14.61 16.60
N PRO A 87 5.69 14.62 17.80
CA PRO A 87 7.09 14.28 18.07
C PRO A 87 7.39 12.77 17.90
N ARG A 88 8.66 12.43 17.68
CA ARG A 88 9.10 11.02 17.60
C ARG A 88 8.87 10.32 18.94
N GLN A 89 8.32 9.12 18.90
CA GLN A 89 8.06 8.30 20.09
C GLN A 89 9.21 7.34 20.43
N ILE A 90 10.07 7.07 19.45
CA ILE A 90 11.30 6.28 19.62
C ILE A 90 12.46 7.00 18.95
N SER A 91 13.64 6.96 19.56
CA SER A 91 14.87 7.45 18.95
C SER A 91 15.43 6.46 17.92
N PHE A 92 16.34 6.93 17.07
CA PHE A 92 17.02 6.07 16.10
C PHE A 92 17.85 4.96 16.77
N ASP A 93 18.49 5.31 17.89
CA ASP A 93 19.27 4.38 18.72
C ASP A 93 18.40 3.26 19.29
N GLU A 94 17.29 3.63 19.92
CA GLU A 94 16.34 2.66 20.50
C GLU A 94 15.72 1.77 19.42
N LEU A 95 15.44 2.32 18.23
CA LEU A 95 14.94 1.53 17.11
C LEU A 95 15.98 0.52 16.61
N ALA A 96 17.25 0.91 16.52
CA ALA A 96 18.34 0.01 16.13
C ALA A 96 18.49 -1.14 17.14
N SER A 97 18.45 -0.82 18.44
CA SER A 97 18.45 -1.82 19.51
C SER A 97 17.24 -2.74 19.44
N LYS A 98 16.03 -2.20 19.20
CA LYS A 98 14.79 -2.97 19.09
C LYS A 98 14.81 -3.97 17.92
N LEU A 99 15.44 -3.60 16.82
CA LEU A 99 15.60 -4.44 15.63
C LEU A 99 16.86 -5.33 15.68
N GLU A 100 17.65 -5.26 16.75
CA GLU A 100 18.90 -5.99 16.92
C GLU A 100 19.88 -5.82 15.73
N VAL A 101 19.95 -4.60 15.20
CA VAL A 101 20.83 -4.24 14.07
C VAL A 101 21.77 -3.11 14.42
N SER A 102 22.88 -3.02 13.68
CA SER A 102 23.75 -1.86 13.76
C SER A 102 23.04 -0.59 13.24
N LYS A 103 23.46 0.58 13.72
CA LYS A 103 22.97 1.88 13.23
C LYS A 103 23.16 2.05 11.72
N SER A 104 24.28 1.58 11.18
CA SER A 104 24.55 1.62 9.74
C SER A 104 23.61 0.71 8.96
N SER A 105 23.34 -0.50 9.45
CA SER A 105 22.37 -1.41 8.86
C SER A 105 20.95 -0.83 8.89
N LEU A 106 20.53 -0.22 10.00
CA LEU A 106 19.24 0.44 10.10
C LEU A 106 19.13 1.60 9.09
N SER A 107 20.15 2.46 9.04
CA SER A 107 20.21 3.59 8.10
C SER A 107 20.10 3.11 6.66
N GLN A 108 20.86 2.07 6.29
CA GLN A 108 20.84 1.50 4.94
C GLN A 108 19.47 0.90 4.59
N ARG A 109 18.85 0.14 5.50
CA ARG A 109 17.53 -0.45 5.25
C ARG A 109 16.45 0.61 5.11
N LEU A 110 16.42 1.61 5.99
CA LEU A 110 15.45 2.71 5.91
C LEU A 110 15.63 3.54 4.64
N SER A 111 16.85 3.98 4.35
CA SER A 111 17.13 4.79 3.15
C SER A 111 16.84 4.04 1.84
N SER A 112 17.16 2.74 1.78
CA SER A 112 16.81 1.89 0.63
C SER A 112 15.30 1.74 0.48
N ALA A 113 14.58 1.46 1.57
CA ALA A 113 13.13 1.35 1.55
C ALA A 113 12.45 2.67 1.14
N GLU A 114 12.82 3.78 1.77
CA GLU A 114 12.31 5.12 1.48
C GLU A 114 12.56 5.52 0.03
N SER A 115 13.77 5.28 -0.49
CA SER A 115 14.12 5.57 -1.88
C SER A 115 13.21 4.82 -2.86
N LYS A 116 13.00 3.51 -2.65
CA LYS A 116 12.12 2.71 -3.51
C LYS A 116 10.67 3.21 -3.48
N LEU A 117 10.16 3.54 -2.30
CA LEU A 117 8.79 4.06 -2.15
C LEU A 117 8.64 5.45 -2.79
N LEU A 118 9.65 6.30 -2.68
CA LEU A 118 9.65 7.64 -3.29
C LEU A 118 9.75 7.58 -4.81
N LEU A 119 10.57 6.68 -5.37
CA LEU A 119 10.63 6.44 -6.81
C LEU A 119 9.30 5.93 -7.34
N ASP A 120 8.71 4.92 -6.70
CA ASP A 120 7.39 4.38 -7.08
C ASP A 120 6.28 5.45 -7.00
N LEU A 121 6.36 6.34 -6.01
CA LEU A 121 5.41 7.44 -5.85
C LEU A 121 5.56 8.54 -6.92
N LEU A 122 6.78 8.83 -7.38
CA LEU A 122 7.10 9.97 -8.26
C LEU A 122 7.25 9.61 -9.74
N GLU A 123 7.58 8.37 -10.09
CA GLU A 123 7.80 7.93 -11.48
C GLU A 123 6.53 7.47 -12.21
N ARG A 124 5.34 7.89 -11.74
CA ARG A 124 4.04 7.62 -12.41
C ARG A 124 3.49 8.81 -13.18
#